data_AF-A0AAP2CQM6-F1
#
_entry.id   AF-A0AAP2CQM6-F1
#
_cell.length_a   1.000
_cell.length_b   1.000
_cell.length_c   1.000
_cell.angle_alpha   90.00
_cell.angle_beta   90.00
_cell.angle_gamma   90.00
#
_symmetry.space_group_name_H-M   'P 1'
#
loop_
_entity.id
_entity.type
_entity.pdbx_description
1 polymer ?
#
loop_
_entity_poly.entity_id
_entity_poly.type
_entity_poly.pdbx_seq_one_letter_code
_entity_poly.pdbx_strand_id
1 'polypeptide(L)'
;MGKWTNNLWTKYGYGHGHGHSHGHGHGHGHGHGHGHGHGHGHGHDDHCPDPIPCFTPGTSLLTEHGPVLVENVQQGDRILTRDSGMQTVIWVGRKDVSAADMVNRPALRPVRIARGSLGHDLPNRDMLVSPQHRLLVRGADLSLQFGESEMLVPAKALQNRDGISTAAKGVSYIHLLFARHEVILSDAIWTESFQPATRMVDAMDRNVKAELYDLFPDLEADDCLAFDAARPSLSARELHHRFEIG
;
A
#
# COMPACT_ATOMS: atom_id res chain seq x y z
N MET A 1 -19.73 -16.31 12.50
CA MET A 1 -20.11 -15.23 11.55
C MET A 1 -19.84 -13.90 12.25
N GLY A 2 -18.57 -13.58 12.51
CA GLY A 2 -18.19 -12.39 13.27
C GLY A 2 -18.38 -11.12 12.42
N LYS A 3 -19.29 -10.25 12.85
CA LYS A 3 -19.58 -8.98 12.17
C LYS A 3 -18.51 -7.96 12.54
N TRP A 4 -17.60 -7.72 11.60
CA TRP A 4 -16.76 -6.52 11.54
C TRP A 4 -17.66 -5.28 11.64
N THR A 5 -17.68 -4.61 12.79
CA THR A 5 -18.60 -3.49 13.00
C THR A 5 -18.18 -2.28 12.16
N ASN A 6 -19.15 -1.44 11.77
CA ASN A 6 -18.99 -0.19 11.00
C ASN A 6 -18.03 0.85 11.63
N ASN A 7 -17.46 0.57 12.80
CA ASN A 7 -16.69 1.52 13.60
C ASN A 7 -15.22 1.67 13.16
N LEU A 8 -14.81 0.97 12.10
CA LEU A 8 -13.45 0.97 11.57
C LEU A 8 -13.12 2.13 10.61
N TRP A 9 -14.03 3.10 10.44
CA TRP A 9 -13.86 4.18 9.44
C TRP A 9 -14.21 5.59 9.95
N THR A 10 -14.39 5.80 11.27
CA THR A 10 -14.95 7.05 11.83
C THR A 10 -13.93 8.18 12.12
N LYS A 11 -14.21 9.35 11.49
CA LYS A 11 -14.15 10.81 11.84
C LYS A 11 -12.98 11.48 12.62
N TYR A 12 -12.59 12.68 12.11
CA TYR A 12 -11.62 13.72 12.57
C TYR A 12 -10.14 13.48 12.15
N GLY A 13 -9.38 14.34 11.46
CA GLY A 13 -9.44 15.80 11.22
C GLY A 13 -8.25 16.48 11.93
N TYR A 14 -7.22 16.91 11.17
CA TYR A 14 -6.09 17.84 11.46
C TYR A 14 -5.59 18.08 12.92
N GLY A 15 -4.26 17.98 13.16
CA GLY A 15 -3.56 18.81 14.17
C GLY A 15 -2.30 18.27 14.88
N HIS A 16 -1.12 18.80 14.48
CA HIS A 16 0.07 19.20 15.26
C HIS A 16 0.77 18.30 16.32
N GLY A 17 1.96 17.77 15.96
CA GLY A 17 3.29 18.33 16.31
C GLY A 17 3.93 18.17 17.72
N HIS A 18 5.23 17.83 17.70
CA HIS A 18 6.30 17.83 18.75
C HIS A 18 6.36 16.59 19.69
N GLY A 19 7.49 15.96 20.03
CA GLY A 19 8.92 16.13 19.77
C GLY A 19 9.74 15.35 20.84
N HIS A 20 11.03 15.07 20.55
CA HIS A 20 12.14 14.65 21.46
C HIS A 20 12.50 13.16 21.68
N SER A 21 13.47 12.68 20.88
CA SER A 21 14.86 12.26 21.20
C SER A 21 15.30 11.41 22.42
N HIS A 22 16.26 10.52 22.09
CA HIS A 22 17.40 9.92 22.84
C HIS A 22 17.23 8.64 23.67
N GLY A 23 18.11 7.66 23.39
CA GLY A 23 18.44 6.53 24.28
C GLY A 23 19.34 5.46 23.62
N HIS A 24 20.64 5.51 23.88
CA HIS A 24 21.66 4.52 23.49
C HIS A 24 21.53 3.18 24.27
N GLY A 25 21.94 2.08 23.65
CA GLY A 25 22.20 0.81 24.33
C GLY A 25 23.02 -0.18 23.48
N HIS A 26 24.26 -0.43 23.90
CA HIS A 26 25.18 -1.43 23.33
C HIS A 26 24.87 -2.85 23.82
N GLY A 27 25.14 -3.87 22.99
CA GLY A 27 25.19 -5.27 23.40
C GLY A 27 25.90 -6.16 22.37
N HIS A 28 27.09 -6.65 22.73
CA HIS A 28 27.88 -7.65 21.99
C HIS A 28 27.41 -9.08 22.29
N GLY A 29 27.50 -9.98 21.31
CA GLY A 29 27.35 -11.42 21.52
C GLY A 29 27.72 -12.26 20.30
N HIS A 30 28.87 -12.94 20.37
CA HIS A 30 29.39 -13.89 19.38
C HIS A 30 28.64 -15.24 19.42
N GLY A 31 28.50 -15.89 18.26
CA GLY A 31 28.06 -17.29 18.16
C GLY A 31 28.37 -17.90 16.79
N HIS A 32 29.37 -18.78 16.74
CA HIS A 32 29.76 -19.58 15.57
C HIS A 32 28.78 -20.75 15.34
N GLY A 33 28.48 -21.05 14.08
CA GLY A 33 27.75 -22.25 13.68
C GLY A 33 27.99 -22.59 12.21
N HIS A 34 28.87 -23.57 11.96
CA HIS A 34 29.10 -24.18 10.65
C HIS A 34 27.93 -25.10 10.26
N GLY A 35 27.42 -24.96 9.04
CA GLY A 35 26.40 -25.83 8.46
C GLY A 35 26.69 -26.07 6.98
N HIS A 36 26.83 -27.34 6.62
CA HIS A 36 27.32 -27.84 5.35
C HIS A 36 26.36 -27.58 4.16
N GLY A 37 26.96 -27.21 3.03
CA GLY A 37 26.26 -27.07 1.75
C GLY A 37 25.96 -28.42 1.11
N HIS A 38 24.69 -28.59 0.74
CA HIS A 38 24.27 -29.53 -0.29
C HIS A 38 23.50 -28.73 -1.35
N GLY A 39 24.14 -28.58 -2.52
CA GLY A 39 23.54 -27.98 -3.69
C GLY A 39 22.50 -28.90 -4.29
N HIS A 40 21.24 -28.48 -4.18
CA HIS A 40 20.16 -28.95 -5.04
C HIS A 40 19.71 -27.76 -5.88
N GLY A 41 20.06 -27.80 -7.17
CA GLY A 41 19.44 -26.95 -8.17
C GLY A 41 17.97 -27.32 -8.30
N HIS A 42 17.11 -26.49 -7.75
CA HIS A 42 15.68 -26.48 -8.02
C HIS A 42 15.32 -25.07 -8.48
N GLY A 43 14.60 -25.04 -9.61
CA GLY A 43 13.89 -23.93 -10.24
C GLY A 43 14.23 -22.52 -9.77
N HIS A 44 14.54 -21.65 -10.73
CA HIS A 44 14.07 -20.28 -10.64
C HIS A 44 12.54 -20.35 -10.50
N ASP A 45 12.07 -20.45 -9.25
CA ASP A 45 10.73 -20.07 -8.89
C ASP A 45 10.68 -18.59 -9.28
N ASP A 46 10.05 -18.32 -10.41
CA ASP A 46 9.55 -17.00 -10.81
C ASP A 46 8.58 -16.55 -9.72
N HIS A 47 9.11 -16.19 -8.56
CA HIS A 47 8.43 -15.52 -7.47
C HIS A 47 8.15 -14.12 -7.99
N CYS A 48 7.18 -14.04 -8.91
CA CYS A 48 6.62 -12.81 -9.41
C CYS A 48 6.20 -12.06 -8.15
N PRO A 49 6.88 -10.97 -7.79
CA PRO A 49 6.66 -10.40 -6.47
C PRO A 49 5.22 -9.93 -6.38
N ASP A 50 4.71 -9.94 -5.15
CA ASP A 50 3.37 -9.47 -4.82
C ASP A 50 3.02 -8.21 -5.62
N PRO A 51 1.79 -8.11 -6.19
CA PRO A 51 1.41 -6.96 -6.99
C PRO A 51 1.58 -5.70 -6.15
N ILE A 52 2.48 -4.83 -6.60
CA ILE A 52 2.81 -3.55 -5.99
C ILE A 52 1.52 -2.73 -5.75
N PRO A 53 1.42 -1.91 -4.68
CA PRO A 53 0.30 -0.97 -4.51
C PRO A 53 0.16 -0.01 -5.69
N CYS A 54 -1.04 0.00 -6.29
CA CYS A 54 -1.35 0.83 -7.45
C CYS A 54 -2.76 1.43 -7.38
N PHE A 55 -2.89 2.65 -7.87
CA PHE A 55 -4.14 3.25 -8.28
C PHE A 55 -4.56 2.75 -9.66
N THR A 56 -5.79 3.02 -10.05
CA THR A 56 -6.30 2.77 -11.41
C THR A 56 -6.97 4.03 -11.96
N PRO A 57 -7.07 4.18 -13.29
CA PRO A 57 -7.71 5.34 -13.89
C PRO A 57 -9.11 5.63 -13.34
N GLY A 58 -9.42 6.91 -13.19
CA GLY A 58 -10.68 7.39 -12.63
C GLY A 58 -10.67 7.63 -11.11
N THR A 59 -9.62 7.18 -10.40
CA THR A 59 -9.41 7.55 -8.99
C THR A 59 -9.12 9.04 -8.89
N SER A 60 -9.91 9.74 -8.07
CA SER A 60 -9.76 11.17 -7.83
C SER A 60 -8.84 11.42 -6.63
N LEU A 61 -7.81 12.24 -6.83
CA LEU A 61 -6.87 12.68 -5.80
C LEU A 61 -7.04 14.18 -5.55
N LEU A 62 -6.87 14.61 -4.30
CA LEU A 62 -7.00 16.02 -3.95
C LEU A 62 -5.66 16.75 -4.11
N THR A 63 -5.63 17.76 -4.98
CA THR A 63 -4.46 18.65 -5.19
C THR A 63 -4.73 20.06 -4.66
N GLU A 64 -3.72 20.95 -4.71
CA GLU A 64 -3.87 22.35 -4.28
C GLU A 64 -4.81 23.15 -5.17
N HIS A 65 -5.04 22.66 -6.40
CA HIS A 65 -5.93 23.25 -7.39
C HIS A 65 -7.29 22.53 -7.48
N GLY A 66 -7.54 21.58 -6.58
CA GLY A 66 -8.76 20.78 -6.53
C GLY A 66 -8.56 19.33 -6.96
N PRO A 67 -9.65 18.56 -7.16
CA PRO A 67 -9.55 17.16 -7.49
C PRO A 67 -8.99 16.92 -8.90
N VAL A 68 -8.01 16.03 -9.02
CA VAL A 68 -7.40 15.59 -10.28
C VAL A 68 -7.50 14.07 -10.37
N LEU A 69 -7.72 13.54 -11.58
CA LEU A 69 -7.70 12.10 -11.81
C LEU A 69 -6.26 11.58 -11.80
N VAL A 70 -6.03 10.43 -11.18
CA VAL A 70 -4.69 9.86 -10.99
C VAL A 70 -3.92 9.67 -12.30
N GLU A 71 -4.60 9.36 -13.41
CA GLU A 71 -3.99 9.23 -14.74
C GLU A 71 -3.46 10.54 -15.33
N ASN A 72 -3.85 11.68 -14.77
CA ASN A 72 -3.41 13.01 -15.19
C ASN A 72 -2.36 13.60 -14.24
N VAL A 73 -2.03 12.93 -13.13
CA VAL A 73 -1.02 13.39 -12.19
C VAL A 73 0.36 13.31 -12.84
N GLN A 74 1.15 14.35 -12.63
CA GLN A 74 2.51 14.47 -13.13
C GLN A 74 3.50 14.61 -11.98
N GLN A 75 4.77 14.30 -12.26
CA GLN A 75 5.86 14.65 -11.37
C GLN A 75 5.86 16.17 -11.11
N GLY A 76 6.00 16.57 -9.86
CA GLY A 76 5.91 17.96 -9.41
C GLY A 76 4.53 18.36 -8.88
N ASP A 77 3.47 17.60 -9.18
CA ASP A 77 2.13 17.88 -8.64
C ASP A 77 2.12 17.75 -7.12
N ARG A 78 1.30 18.58 -6.46
CA ARG A 78 1.15 18.58 -5.01
C ARG A 78 -0.16 17.95 -4.61
N ILE A 79 -0.09 16.85 -3.87
CA ILE A 79 -1.23 16.05 -3.43
C ILE A 79 -1.41 16.16 -1.92
N LEU A 80 -2.67 16.22 -1.47
CA LEU A 80 -2.99 16.21 -0.05
C LEU A 80 -2.64 14.87 0.57
N THR A 81 -1.74 14.93 1.55
CA THR A 81 -1.38 13.84 2.44
C THR A 81 -2.02 14.03 3.81
N ARG A 82 -2.12 12.94 4.56
CA ARG A 82 -2.75 12.91 5.88
C ARG A 82 -1.94 13.66 6.94
N ASP A 83 -0.63 13.44 6.95
CA ASP A 83 0.25 13.84 8.05
C ASP A 83 1.13 15.04 7.68
N SER A 84 1.48 15.17 6.40
CA SER A 84 2.46 16.13 5.90
C SER A 84 1.85 17.28 5.09
N GLY A 85 0.51 17.39 5.02
CA GLY A 85 -0.17 18.40 4.19
C GLY A 85 0.05 18.17 2.69
N MET A 86 0.27 19.25 1.92
CA MET A 86 0.47 19.14 0.47
C MET A 86 1.91 18.72 0.12
N GLN A 87 2.09 17.48 -0.32
CA GLN A 87 3.39 16.90 -0.68
C GLN A 87 3.55 16.73 -2.17
N THR A 88 4.79 16.84 -2.63
CA THR A 88 5.16 16.80 -4.04
C THR A 88 5.33 15.36 -4.52
N VAL A 89 4.67 15.01 -5.61
CA VAL A 89 4.90 13.76 -6.33
C VAL A 89 6.27 13.83 -6.98
N ILE A 90 7.17 12.93 -6.62
CA ILE A 90 8.54 12.91 -7.16
C ILE A 90 8.73 11.90 -8.28
N TRP A 91 7.80 10.96 -8.43
CA TRP A 91 7.76 10.04 -9.57
C TRP A 91 6.36 9.46 -9.77
N VAL A 92 6.00 9.22 -11.04
CA VAL A 92 4.74 8.58 -11.45
C VAL A 92 5.06 7.37 -12.31
N GLY A 93 4.70 6.19 -11.81
CA GLY A 93 4.86 4.93 -12.53
C GLY A 93 3.58 4.46 -13.20
N ARG A 94 3.71 3.78 -14.33
CA ARG A 94 2.56 3.14 -14.99
C ARG A 94 2.88 1.73 -15.46
N LYS A 95 1.94 0.81 -15.26
CA LYS A 95 1.99 -0.56 -15.78
C LYS A 95 0.61 -1.00 -16.26
N ASP A 96 0.47 -1.26 -17.55
CA ASP A 96 -0.75 -1.83 -18.11
C ASP A 96 -0.75 -3.36 -17.98
N VAL A 97 -1.88 -3.93 -17.56
CA VAL A 97 -2.10 -5.36 -17.40
C VAL A 97 -3.33 -5.76 -18.21
N SER A 98 -3.16 -6.67 -19.16
CA SER A 98 -4.26 -7.11 -20.02
C SER A 98 -5.18 -8.11 -19.29
N ALA A 99 -6.39 -8.32 -19.83
CA ALA A 99 -7.27 -9.37 -19.33
C ALA A 99 -6.63 -10.77 -19.48
N ALA A 100 -5.83 -11.00 -20.53
CA ALA A 100 -5.11 -12.26 -20.73
C ALA A 100 -4.05 -12.47 -19.64
N ASP A 101 -3.33 -11.42 -19.24
CA ASP A 101 -2.38 -11.48 -18.12
C ASP A 101 -3.09 -11.86 -16.82
N MET A 102 -4.30 -11.35 -16.58
CA MET A 102 -5.12 -11.67 -15.40
C MET A 102 -5.74 -13.07 -15.42
N VAL A 103 -5.84 -13.71 -16.59
CA VAL A 103 -6.19 -15.13 -16.70
C VAL A 103 -5.02 -15.98 -16.23
N ASN A 104 -3.82 -15.67 -16.73
CA ASN A 104 -2.59 -16.40 -16.39
C ASN A 104 -2.09 -16.11 -14.97
N ARG A 105 -2.35 -14.90 -14.45
CA ARG A 105 -1.93 -14.42 -13.14
C ARG A 105 -3.12 -13.79 -12.40
N PRO A 106 -4.03 -14.61 -11.81
CA PRO A 106 -5.21 -14.09 -11.10
C PRO A 106 -4.88 -13.14 -9.94
N ALA A 107 -3.67 -13.22 -9.37
CA ALA A 107 -3.20 -12.28 -8.35
C ALA A 107 -3.09 -10.83 -8.84
N LEU A 108 -3.07 -10.60 -10.16
CA LEU A 108 -3.06 -9.26 -10.76
C LEU A 108 -4.47 -8.68 -10.97
N ARG A 109 -5.54 -9.36 -10.55
CA ARG A 109 -6.91 -8.87 -10.71
C ARG A 109 -7.17 -7.73 -9.73
N PRO A 110 -7.62 -6.55 -10.17
CA PRO A 110 -7.99 -5.48 -9.26
C PRO A 110 -9.07 -5.90 -8.27
N VAL A 111 -9.04 -5.29 -7.08
CA VAL A 111 -10.15 -5.32 -6.14
C VAL A 111 -11.03 -4.12 -6.44
N ARG A 112 -12.31 -4.37 -6.75
CA ARG A 112 -13.37 -3.38 -6.80
C ARG A 112 -13.91 -3.15 -5.41
N ILE A 113 -13.94 -1.89 -4.99
CA ILE A 113 -14.59 -1.44 -3.77
C ILE A 113 -15.75 -0.55 -4.21
N ALA A 114 -16.98 -1.03 -4.04
CA ALA A 114 -18.16 -0.32 -4.48
C ALA A 114 -18.41 0.93 -3.63
N ARG A 115 -19.05 1.94 -4.22
CA ARG A 115 -19.50 3.13 -3.49
C ARG A 115 -20.26 2.73 -2.21
N GLY A 116 -19.87 3.31 -1.09
CA GLY A 116 -20.51 3.08 0.22
C GLY A 116 -20.19 1.73 0.89
N SER A 117 -19.39 0.84 0.28
CA SER A 117 -19.13 -0.49 0.83
C SER A 117 -18.26 -0.50 2.09
N LEU A 118 -17.59 0.61 2.39
CA LEU A 118 -16.80 0.81 3.62
C LEU A 118 -17.61 1.49 4.73
N GLY A 119 -18.90 1.76 4.49
CA GLY A 119 -19.78 2.49 5.41
C GLY A 119 -19.67 4.01 5.26
N HIS A 120 -20.63 4.75 5.82
CA HIS A 120 -20.66 6.22 5.79
C HIS A 120 -20.55 6.83 4.38
N ASP A 121 -21.15 6.18 3.38
CA ASP A 121 -21.08 6.58 1.97
C ASP A 121 -19.64 6.61 1.39
N LEU A 122 -18.72 5.84 1.99
CA LEU A 122 -17.34 5.65 1.53
C LEU A 122 -17.13 4.29 0.86
N PRO A 123 -16.30 4.22 -0.21
CA PRO A 123 -15.80 5.36 -0.98
C PRO A 123 -16.95 6.14 -1.64
N ASN A 124 -16.71 7.39 -2.02
CA ASN A 124 -17.77 8.25 -2.58
C ASN A 124 -18.19 7.85 -4.02
N ARG A 125 -17.43 6.96 -4.65
CA ARG A 125 -17.65 6.32 -5.95
C ARG A 125 -17.06 4.90 -5.94
N ASP A 126 -17.39 4.11 -6.95
CA ASP A 126 -16.70 2.84 -7.17
C ASP A 126 -15.22 3.08 -7.48
N MET A 127 -14.34 2.30 -6.85
CA MET A 127 -12.91 2.33 -7.10
C MET A 127 -12.38 0.95 -7.45
N LEU A 128 -11.31 0.93 -8.25
CA LEU A 128 -10.51 -0.24 -8.52
C LEU A 128 -9.10 0.01 -7.99
N VAL A 129 -8.57 -0.92 -7.23
CA VAL A 129 -7.20 -0.83 -6.68
C VAL A 129 -6.49 -2.17 -6.85
N SER A 130 -5.16 -2.17 -6.87
CA SER A 130 -4.41 -3.43 -6.84
C SER A 130 -4.71 -4.21 -5.55
N PRO A 131 -4.65 -5.55 -5.54
CA PRO A 131 -4.94 -6.37 -4.35
C PRO A 131 -4.16 -6.01 -3.08
N GLN A 132 -2.90 -5.57 -3.22
CA GLN A 132 -2.08 -5.19 -2.06
C GLN A 132 -2.21 -3.72 -1.69
N HIS A 133 -2.93 -2.90 -2.46
CA HIS A 133 -3.12 -1.49 -2.15
C HIS A 133 -3.79 -1.35 -0.80
N ARG A 134 -3.16 -0.61 0.11
CA ARG A 134 -3.64 -0.50 1.48
C ARG A 134 -4.52 0.72 1.68
N LEU A 135 -5.62 0.48 2.37
CA LEU A 135 -6.55 1.48 2.84
C LEU A 135 -6.27 1.73 4.32
N LEU A 136 -6.33 2.99 4.74
CA LEU A 136 -6.23 3.36 6.14
C LEU A 136 -7.55 3.05 6.85
N VAL A 137 -7.47 2.18 7.84
CA VAL A 137 -8.58 1.78 8.71
C VAL A 137 -8.34 2.37 10.11
N ARG A 138 -9.41 2.81 10.79
CA ARG A 138 -9.33 3.44 12.12
C ARG A 138 -10.46 2.99 13.01
N GLY A 139 -10.22 2.52 14.23
CA GLY A 139 -11.33 2.19 15.12
C GLY A 139 -10.90 1.71 16.48
N ALA A 140 -11.82 1.76 17.45
CA ALA A 140 -11.55 1.36 18.83
C ALA A 140 -11.08 -0.10 18.95
N ASP A 141 -11.60 -0.98 18.10
CA ASP A 141 -11.20 -2.40 18.06
C ASP A 141 -9.74 -2.57 17.64
N LEU A 142 -9.18 -1.69 16.81
CA LEU A 142 -7.75 -1.72 16.45
C LEU A 142 -6.90 -1.35 17.66
N SER A 143 -7.28 -0.32 18.41
CA SER A 143 -6.56 0.10 19.60
C SER A 143 -6.53 -1.01 20.65
N LEU A 144 -7.66 -1.71 20.83
CA LEU A 144 -7.77 -2.79 21.81
C LEU A 144 -6.98 -4.04 21.41
N GLN A 145 -6.98 -4.42 20.13
CA GLN A 145 -6.36 -5.67 19.67
C GLN A 145 -4.88 -5.52 19.28
N PHE A 146 -4.47 -4.32 18.84
CA PHE A 146 -3.15 -4.06 18.27
C PHE A 146 -2.41 -2.91 18.94
N GLY A 147 -3.05 -2.17 19.85
CA GLY A 147 -2.45 -0.96 20.44
C GLY A 147 -2.40 0.24 19.48
N GLU A 148 -2.97 0.11 18.27
CA GLU A 148 -2.89 1.09 17.20
C GLU A 148 -4.26 1.71 16.90
N SER A 149 -4.31 3.04 16.78
CA SER A 149 -5.56 3.75 16.44
C SER A 149 -5.86 3.77 14.93
N GLU A 150 -4.84 3.57 14.10
CA GLU A 150 -4.91 3.56 12.65
C GLU A 150 -3.98 2.49 12.08
N MET A 151 -4.42 1.75 11.06
CA MET A 151 -3.60 0.75 10.40
C MET A 151 -3.87 0.70 8.89
N LEU A 152 -2.85 0.33 8.12
CA LEU A 152 -2.96 0.09 6.69
C LEU A 152 -3.33 -1.38 6.42
N VAL A 153 -4.47 -1.59 5.75
CA VAL A 153 -5.03 -2.91 5.44
C VAL A 153 -5.10 -3.10 3.92
N PRO A 154 -4.53 -4.18 3.36
CA PRO A 154 -4.55 -4.42 1.92
C PRO A 154 -5.96 -4.74 1.44
N ALA A 155 -6.32 -4.20 0.26
CA ALA A 155 -7.66 -4.37 -0.33
C ALA A 155 -8.08 -5.83 -0.45
N LYS A 156 -7.14 -6.76 -0.73
CA LYS A 156 -7.43 -8.19 -0.82
C LYS A 156 -7.95 -8.81 0.47
N ALA A 157 -7.58 -8.25 1.63
CA ALA A 157 -8.08 -8.71 2.91
C ALA A 157 -9.56 -8.32 3.15
N LEU A 158 -10.09 -7.38 2.36
CA LEU A 158 -11.44 -6.88 2.48
C LEU A 158 -12.44 -7.58 1.54
N GLN A 159 -11.99 -8.51 0.68
CA GLN A 159 -12.84 -9.14 -0.35
C GLN A 159 -14.02 -9.97 0.20
N ASN A 160 -14.00 -10.34 1.48
CA ASN A 160 -15.10 -11.06 2.11
C ASN A 160 -16.24 -10.14 2.58
N ARG A 161 -16.23 -8.85 2.19
CA ARG A 161 -17.24 -7.85 2.57
C ARG A 161 -18.19 -7.56 1.42
N ASP A 162 -19.44 -7.29 1.76
CA ASP A 162 -20.46 -6.88 0.79
C ASP A 162 -20.01 -5.63 0.01
N GLY A 163 -20.14 -5.68 -1.31
CA GLY A 163 -19.73 -4.60 -2.21
C GLY A 163 -18.23 -4.59 -2.56
N ILE A 164 -17.43 -5.52 -2.06
CA ILE A 164 -16.02 -5.68 -2.42
C ILE A 164 -15.83 -6.98 -3.21
N SER A 165 -15.22 -6.90 -4.40
CA SER A 165 -15.07 -8.06 -5.29
C SER A 165 -13.82 -7.95 -6.17
N THR A 166 -13.47 -9.02 -6.88
CA THR A 166 -12.41 -8.94 -7.91
C THR A 166 -12.97 -8.50 -9.26
N ALA A 167 -12.17 -7.76 -10.02
CA ALA A 167 -12.44 -7.39 -11.40
C ALA A 167 -11.44 -8.07 -12.34
N ALA A 168 -11.88 -8.47 -13.54
CA ALA A 168 -11.04 -9.19 -14.52
C ALA A 168 -10.90 -8.46 -15.87
N LYS A 169 -11.24 -7.16 -15.91
CA LYS A 169 -11.00 -6.33 -17.08
C LYS A 169 -9.56 -5.82 -17.03
N GLY A 170 -8.92 -5.72 -18.20
CA GLY A 170 -7.59 -5.12 -18.31
C GLY A 170 -7.56 -3.73 -17.67
N VAL A 171 -6.43 -3.39 -17.05
CA VAL A 171 -6.30 -2.22 -16.17
C VAL A 171 -4.94 -1.58 -16.35
N SER A 172 -4.89 -0.25 -16.18
CA SER A 172 -3.65 0.46 -15.94
C SER A 172 -3.43 0.60 -14.45
N TYR A 173 -2.26 0.21 -13.99
CA TYR A 173 -1.80 0.45 -12.64
C TYR A 173 -0.89 1.67 -12.60
N ILE A 174 -1.21 2.61 -11.71
CA ILE A 174 -0.49 3.88 -11.57
C ILE A 174 0.10 3.97 -10.15
N HIS A 175 1.38 4.28 -10.07
CA HIS A 175 2.15 4.42 -8.83
C HIS A 175 2.49 5.88 -8.61
N LEU A 176 2.33 6.36 -7.38
CA LEU A 176 2.73 7.71 -6.99
C LEU A 176 3.75 7.61 -5.89
N LEU A 177 4.97 8.10 -6.14
CA LEU A 177 6.03 8.15 -5.15
C LEU A 177 6.20 9.58 -4.64
N PHE A 178 6.44 9.69 -3.34
CA PHE A 178 6.75 10.93 -2.65
C PHE A 178 8.10 10.78 -1.95
N ALA A 179 8.63 11.87 -1.39
CA ALA A 179 9.91 11.85 -0.66
C ALA A 179 9.88 10.97 0.60
N ARG A 180 8.68 10.59 1.05
CA ARG A 180 8.41 9.64 2.13
C ARG A 180 7.22 8.78 1.72
N HIS A 181 7.02 7.64 2.38
CA HIS A 181 5.75 6.96 2.24
C HIS A 181 4.65 7.82 2.85
N GLU A 182 3.65 8.19 2.05
CA GLU A 182 2.55 9.06 2.45
C GLU A 182 1.21 8.32 2.41
N VAL A 183 0.27 8.73 3.27
CA VAL A 183 -1.15 8.36 3.16
C VAL A 183 -1.89 9.51 2.47
N ILE A 184 -2.51 9.24 1.32
CA ILE A 184 -3.13 10.25 0.46
C ILE A 184 -4.65 10.09 0.38
N LEU A 185 -5.35 11.20 0.11
CA LEU A 185 -6.81 11.18 -0.01
C LEU A 185 -7.22 10.81 -1.45
N SER A 186 -7.80 9.62 -1.60
CA SER A 186 -8.28 9.06 -2.87
C SER A 186 -9.77 8.72 -2.79
N ASP A 187 -10.61 9.28 -3.67
CA ASP A 187 -12.07 9.05 -3.69
C ASP A 187 -12.77 9.16 -2.31
N ALA A 188 -12.29 10.15 -1.52
CA ALA A 188 -12.69 10.44 -0.13
C ALA A 188 -12.28 9.40 0.94
N ILE A 189 -11.40 8.45 0.60
CA ILE A 189 -10.76 7.54 1.56
C ILE A 189 -9.26 7.79 1.65
N TRP A 190 -8.65 7.40 2.76
CA TRP A 190 -7.20 7.50 2.95
C TRP A 190 -6.55 6.20 2.49
N THR A 191 -5.63 6.27 1.54
CA THR A 191 -4.91 5.11 1.00
C THR A 191 -3.42 5.37 0.95
N GLU A 192 -2.64 4.30 0.88
CA GLU A 192 -1.19 4.39 0.80
C GLU A 192 -0.73 4.97 -0.56
N SER A 193 0.43 5.62 -0.57
CA SER A 193 1.19 5.91 -1.78
C SER A 193 2.15 4.75 -2.08
N PHE A 194 2.90 4.83 -3.17
CA PHE A 194 3.88 3.79 -3.46
C PHE A 194 5.01 3.84 -2.42
N GLN A 195 5.23 2.71 -1.74
CA GLN A 195 6.34 2.49 -0.82
C GLN A 195 7.34 1.55 -1.49
N PRO A 196 8.49 2.06 -1.96
CA PRO A 196 9.57 1.21 -2.43
C PRO A 196 10.10 0.36 -1.27
N ALA A 197 10.08 -0.95 -1.49
CA ALA A 197 10.92 -1.89 -0.74
C ALA A 197 11.81 -2.58 -1.78
N THR A 198 13.05 -2.95 -1.43
CA THR A 198 14.03 -3.51 -2.38
C THR A 198 13.44 -4.67 -3.20
N ARG A 199 12.73 -5.60 -2.54
CA ARG A 199 12.00 -6.71 -3.19
C ARG A 199 10.87 -6.27 -4.12
N MET A 200 10.23 -5.14 -3.86
CA MET A 200 9.18 -4.58 -4.70
C MET A 200 9.77 -3.89 -5.94
N VAL A 201 10.94 -3.27 -5.81
CA VAL A 201 11.64 -2.65 -6.95
C VAL A 201 12.19 -3.71 -7.89
N ASP A 202 12.68 -4.83 -7.37
CA ASP A 202 13.07 -5.99 -8.17
C ASP A 202 11.93 -6.57 -9.02
N ALA A 203 10.69 -6.38 -8.59
CA ALA A 203 9.47 -6.83 -9.27
C ALA A 203 9.04 -5.98 -10.47
N MET A 204 9.57 -4.77 -10.56
CA MET A 204 9.16 -3.78 -11.54
C MET A 204 9.70 -4.15 -12.93
N ASP A 205 9.08 -3.59 -13.96
CA ASP A 205 9.66 -3.69 -15.31
C ASP A 205 11.07 -3.09 -15.31
N ARG A 206 11.98 -3.63 -16.13
CA ARG A 206 13.38 -3.19 -16.16
C ARG A 206 13.51 -1.69 -16.41
N ASN A 207 12.65 -1.10 -17.23
CA ASN A 207 12.69 0.33 -17.53
C ASN A 207 12.24 1.17 -16.33
N VAL A 208 11.17 0.74 -15.66
CA VAL A 208 10.65 1.38 -14.44
C VAL A 208 11.65 1.26 -13.29
N LYS A 209 12.27 0.09 -13.16
CA LYS A 209 13.32 -0.19 -12.18
C LYS A 209 14.56 0.68 -12.42
N ALA A 210 14.99 0.80 -13.68
CA ALA A 210 16.13 1.65 -14.04
C ALA A 210 15.85 3.13 -13.76
N GLU A 211 14.65 3.63 -14.07
CA GLU A 211 14.25 4.99 -13.74
C GLU A 211 14.21 5.22 -12.23
N LEU A 212 13.68 4.26 -11.47
CA LEU A 212 13.62 4.36 -10.02
C LEU A 212 15.01 4.33 -9.36
N TYR A 213 15.94 3.53 -9.88
CA TYR A 213 17.34 3.53 -9.42
C TYR A 213 18.12 4.76 -9.86
N ASP A 214 17.84 5.34 -11.02
CA ASP A 214 18.44 6.61 -11.43
C ASP A 214 18.01 7.76 -10.50
N LEU A 215 16.73 7.77 -10.12
CA LEU A 215 16.18 8.76 -9.18
C LEU A 215 16.62 8.52 -7.72
N PHE A 216 16.88 7.27 -7.35
CA PHE A 216 17.31 6.88 -6.01
C PHE A 216 18.43 5.83 -6.11
N PRO A 217 19.68 6.24 -6.37
CA PRO A 217 20.80 5.31 -6.53
C PRO A 217 21.06 4.48 -5.26
N ASP A 218 20.70 5.01 -4.10
CA ASP A 218 20.81 4.32 -2.82
C ASP A 218 19.86 3.10 -2.70
N LEU A 219 18.80 3.01 -3.53
CA LEU A 219 17.92 1.82 -3.61
C LEU A 219 18.62 0.60 -4.24
N GLU A 220 19.73 0.81 -4.94
CA GLU A 220 20.61 -0.25 -5.48
C GLU A 220 21.63 -0.74 -4.45
N ALA A 221 22.04 0.14 -3.53
CA ALA A 221 23.17 -0.08 -2.62
C ALA A 221 22.79 -0.69 -1.26
N ASP A 222 21.52 -0.58 -0.84
CA ASP A 222 21.07 -1.02 0.48
C ASP A 222 19.77 -1.85 0.36
N ASP A 223 19.78 -3.07 0.92
CA ASP A 223 18.57 -3.84 1.27
C ASP A 223 17.68 -3.10 2.30
N CYS A 224 18.05 -1.86 2.66
CA CYS A 224 17.66 -1.12 3.86
C CYS A 224 16.91 0.18 3.57
N LEU A 225 16.83 0.69 2.33
CA LEU A 225 15.89 1.76 1.98
C LEU A 225 14.46 1.22 1.85
N ALA A 226 14.01 0.53 2.90
CA ALA A 226 12.60 0.49 3.20
C ALA A 226 12.23 1.91 3.64
N PHE A 227 11.54 2.66 2.79
CA PHE A 227 10.85 3.85 3.28
C PHE A 227 10.03 3.43 4.49
N ASP A 228 10.19 4.08 5.65
CA ASP A 228 9.37 3.75 6.81
C ASP A 228 7.89 3.87 6.42
N ALA A 229 7.11 2.84 6.75
CA ALA A 229 5.69 2.89 6.44
C ALA A 229 5.03 4.02 7.22
N ALA A 230 4.20 4.84 6.57
CA ALA A 230 3.48 5.94 7.23
C ALA A 230 2.66 5.46 8.44
N ARG A 231 2.20 4.20 8.41
CA ARG A 231 1.52 3.52 9.51
C ARG A 231 1.89 2.03 9.55
N PRO A 232 1.72 1.38 10.72
CA PRO A 232 1.74 -0.07 10.84
C PRO A 232 0.75 -0.75 9.88
N SER A 233 1.09 -1.96 9.49
CA SER A 233 0.43 -2.65 8.38
C SER A 233 -0.05 -4.02 8.83
N LEU A 234 -1.30 -4.39 8.52
CA LEU A 234 -1.82 -5.75 8.76
C LEU A 234 -1.74 -6.58 7.48
N SER A 235 -1.24 -7.80 7.58
CA SER A 235 -1.39 -8.78 6.51
C SER A 235 -2.81 -9.38 6.50
N ALA A 236 -3.25 -9.89 5.35
CA ALA A 236 -4.53 -10.58 5.23
C ALA A 236 -4.65 -11.78 6.20
N ARG A 237 -3.52 -12.43 6.52
CA ARG A 237 -3.46 -13.57 7.45
C ARG A 237 -3.68 -13.14 8.90
N GLU A 238 -3.09 -12.03 9.31
CA GLU A 238 -3.25 -11.47 10.66
C GLU A 238 -4.67 -10.95 10.87
N LEU A 239 -5.25 -10.36 9.82
CA LEU A 239 -6.65 -9.91 9.82
C LEU A 239 -7.62 -11.08 10.07
N HIS A 240 -7.41 -12.22 9.42
CA HIS A 240 -8.29 -13.38 9.58
C HIS A 240 -8.15 -14.04 10.96
N HIS A 241 -6.92 -14.25 11.45
CA HIS A 241 -6.69 -15.01 12.69
C HIS A 241 -7.12 -14.26 13.97
N ARG A 242 -7.08 -12.92 13.99
CA ARG A 242 -7.28 -12.15 15.24
C ARG A 242 -8.70 -11.62 15.42
N PHE A 243 -9.49 -11.54 14.35
CA PHE A 243 -10.88 -11.10 14.41
C PHE A 243 -11.90 -12.25 14.33
N GLU A 244 -11.46 -13.51 14.35
CA GLU A 244 -12.31 -14.70 14.49
C GLU A 244 -12.60 -15.11 15.94
N ILE A 245 -12.22 -14.30 16.94
CA ILE A 245 -12.67 -14.51 18.32
C ILE A 245 -14.00 -13.76 18.52
N GLY A 246 -15.08 -14.37 18.04
CA GLY A 246 -16.47 -13.90 18.16
C GLY A 246 -17.49 -14.89 17.61
#